data_AF-A0A7V1FLL2-F1
#
_entry.id   AF-A0A7V1FLL2-F1
#
_cell.length_a   1.000
_cell.length_b   1.000
_cell.length_c   1.000
_cell.angle_alpha   90.00
_cell.angle_beta   90.00
_cell.angle_gamma   90.00
#
_symmetry.space_group_name_H-M   'P 1'
#
loop_
_entity.id
_entity.type
_entity.pdbx_description
1 polymer ?
#
loop_
_entity_poly.entity_id
_entity_poly.type
_entity_poly.pdbx_seq_one_letter_code
_entity_poly.pdbx_strand_id
1 'polypeptide(L)'
;MAKTINTHDAIIATGEELEAANPAAAIEPWEVYKALGSRGKFDRVRDIWTAHQASRVVGPAVESEELPSDVTAALSAGLAILDSTIQKLFSGYVQGLTSDHVRQMQLAQNQHLVELNKLKSQLEYWMETALEAQEQVESMSVVPKPRAAPKTKPKQTTRARNANARKPVAKKVDPKSTEDPILRPGEETDGMPASV
;
A
#
# COMPACT_ATOMS: atom_id res chain seq x y z
N MET A 1 35.33 53.72 -16.08
CA MET A 1 35.02 53.34 -17.47
C MET A 1 33.97 52.25 -17.43
N ALA A 2 32.78 52.53 -17.96
CA ALA A 2 31.65 51.61 -17.93
C ALA A 2 31.99 50.35 -18.73
N LYS A 3 31.88 49.18 -18.10
CA LYS A 3 32.17 47.88 -18.72
C LYS A 3 31.21 47.67 -19.89
N THR A 4 31.78 47.41 -21.06
CA THR A 4 31.06 47.01 -22.27
C THR A 4 30.12 45.86 -21.94
N ILE A 5 28.82 46.13 -22.05
CA ILE A 5 27.80 45.09 -22.01
C ILE A 5 27.98 44.32 -23.32
N ASN A 6 28.30 43.02 -23.24
CA ASN A 6 28.42 42.18 -24.44
C ASN A 6 27.17 42.38 -25.32
N THR A 7 27.40 42.75 -26.58
CA THR A 7 26.33 42.98 -27.56
C THR A 7 25.66 41.67 -27.91
N HIS A 8 24.44 41.74 -28.46
CA HIS A 8 23.67 40.56 -28.86
C HIS A 8 24.46 39.73 -29.90
N ASP A 9 25.05 40.41 -30.88
CA ASP A 9 25.86 39.80 -31.94
C ASP A 9 27.12 39.12 -31.39
N ALA A 10 27.76 39.71 -30.38
CA ALA A 10 28.95 39.10 -29.77
C ALA A 10 28.61 37.79 -29.04
N ILE A 11 27.43 37.70 -28.43
CA ILE A 11 26.98 36.48 -27.74
C ILE A 11 26.70 35.36 -28.76
N ILE A 12 26.06 35.71 -29.89
CA ILE A 12 25.77 34.75 -30.96
C ILE A 12 27.08 34.28 -31.61
N ALA A 13 27.96 35.20 -32.01
CA ALA A 13 29.23 34.87 -32.66
C ALA A 13 30.11 33.96 -31.79
N THR A 14 30.23 34.24 -30.49
CA THR A 14 31.00 33.36 -29.58
C THR A 14 30.35 31.98 -29.42
N GLY A 15 29.02 31.90 -29.41
CA GLY A 15 28.33 30.61 -29.38
C GLY A 15 28.53 29.79 -30.67
N GLU A 16 28.50 30.45 -31.84
CA GLU A 16 28.76 29.82 -33.13
C GLU A 16 30.23 29.39 -33.29
N GLU A 17 31.18 30.19 -32.80
CA GLU A 17 32.60 29.82 -32.78
C GLU A 17 32.85 28.57 -31.92
N LEU A 18 32.18 28.46 -30.77
CA LEU A 18 32.22 27.27 -29.94
C LEU A 18 31.61 26.06 -30.67
N GLU A 19 30.57 26.26 -31.47
CA GLU A 19 29.86 25.19 -32.21
C GLU A 19 30.71 24.67 -33.36
N ALA A 20 31.37 25.58 -34.06
CA ALA A 20 32.35 25.25 -35.08
C ALA A 20 33.55 24.50 -34.50
N ALA A 21 33.96 24.80 -33.26
CA ALA A 21 35.05 24.11 -32.58
C ALA A 21 34.66 22.71 -32.09
N ASN A 22 33.39 22.48 -31.72
CA ASN A 22 32.90 21.21 -31.18
C ASN A 22 31.56 20.77 -31.83
N PRO A 23 31.57 20.26 -33.08
CA PRO A 23 30.35 19.95 -33.83
C PRO A 23 29.53 18.77 -33.28
N ALA A 24 30.08 17.98 -32.35
CA ALA A 24 29.43 16.79 -31.79
C ALA A 24 28.68 17.05 -30.47
N ALA A 25 28.83 18.23 -29.85
CA ALA A 25 28.24 18.55 -28.56
C ALA A 25 27.30 19.75 -28.68
N ALA A 26 26.11 19.64 -28.12
CA ALA A 26 25.20 20.78 -27.99
C ALA A 26 25.80 21.78 -26.99
N ILE A 27 25.92 23.04 -27.42
CA ILE A 27 26.52 24.09 -26.59
C ILE A 27 25.51 24.67 -25.64
N GLU A 28 25.87 24.59 -24.37
CA GLU A 28 25.06 25.12 -23.30
C GLU A 28 25.34 26.62 -23.11
N PRO A 29 24.34 27.43 -22.71
CA PRO A 29 24.54 28.88 -22.57
C PRO A 29 25.62 29.28 -21.56
N TRP A 30 25.93 28.41 -20.58
CA TRP A 30 27.00 28.64 -19.61
C TRP A 30 28.40 28.60 -20.24
N GLU A 31 28.57 27.84 -21.32
CA GLU A 31 29.83 27.72 -22.05
C GLU A 31 30.11 29.00 -22.83
N VAL A 32 29.07 29.55 -23.47
CA VAL A 32 29.11 30.87 -24.13
C VAL A 32 29.44 31.96 -23.11
N TYR A 33 28.83 31.92 -21.93
CA TYR A 33 29.12 32.89 -20.86
C TYR A 33 30.57 32.80 -20.37
N LYS A 34 31.12 31.58 -20.25
CA LYS A 34 32.50 31.36 -19.88
C LYS A 34 33.48 31.85 -20.95
N ALA A 35 33.18 31.59 -22.23
CA ALA A 35 33.99 32.06 -23.35
C ALA A 35 34.01 33.60 -23.46
N LEU A 36 32.92 34.26 -23.09
CA LEU A 36 32.82 35.73 -22.97
C LEU A 36 33.54 36.30 -21.71
N GLY A 37 34.27 35.46 -20.97
CA GLY A 37 35.04 35.84 -19.79
C GLY A 37 34.20 36.03 -18.53
N SER A 38 33.00 35.44 -18.45
CA SER A 38 32.10 35.50 -17.29
C SER A 38 31.77 36.92 -16.84
N ARG A 39 31.63 37.85 -17.79
CA ARG A 39 31.34 39.26 -17.55
C ARG A 39 29.91 39.60 -17.99
N GLY A 40 29.13 40.17 -17.06
CA GLY A 40 27.76 40.61 -17.31
C GLY A 40 26.73 39.75 -16.58
N LYS A 41 25.47 39.77 -17.05
CA LYS A 41 24.37 38.96 -16.50
C LYS A 41 24.27 37.66 -17.31
N PHE A 42 24.39 36.52 -16.65
CA PHE A 42 24.25 35.20 -17.29
C PHE A 42 22.88 35.02 -17.94
N ASP A 43 21.80 35.45 -17.28
CA ASP A 43 20.43 35.34 -17.82
C ASP A 43 20.30 35.97 -19.21
N ARG A 44 20.99 37.09 -19.46
CA ARG A 44 20.97 37.73 -20.77
C ARG A 44 21.67 36.87 -21.84
N VAL A 45 22.79 36.24 -21.49
CA VAL A 45 23.48 35.32 -22.42
C VAL A 45 22.63 34.08 -22.68
N ARG A 46 22.01 33.53 -21.63
CA ARG A 46 21.05 32.43 -21.72
C ARG A 46 19.92 32.77 -22.68
N ASP A 47 19.18 33.84 -22.41
CA ASP A 47 17.98 34.17 -23.16
C ASP A 47 18.28 34.47 -24.64
N ILE A 48 19.43 35.10 -24.92
CA ILE A 48 19.87 35.40 -26.29
C ILE A 48 20.30 34.12 -27.02
N TRP A 49 21.11 33.28 -26.38
CA TRP A 49 21.62 32.05 -26.99
C TRP A 49 20.50 31.02 -27.20
N THR A 50 19.60 30.84 -26.23
CA THR A 50 18.47 29.93 -26.36
C THR A 50 17.47 30.40 -27.42
N ALA A 51 17.23 31.72 -27.52
CA ALA A 51 16.40 32.27 -28.59
C ALA A 51 17.04 32.05 -29.97
N HIS A 52 18.36 32.22 -30.08
CA HIS A 52 19.11 31.93 -31.30
C HIS A 52 19.04 30.43 -31.68
N GLN A 53 19.29 29.53 -30.73
CA GLN A 53 19.14 28.08 -30.95
C GLN A 53 17.71 27.72 -31.35
N ALA A 54 16.70 28.25 -30.66
CA ALA A 54 15.29 28.02 -31.00
C ALA A 54 14.95 28.53 -32.41
N SER A 55 15.51 29.67 -32.84
CA SER A 55 15.32 30.16 -34.22
C SER A 55 16.00 29.29 -35.28
N ARG A 56 17.05 28.53 -34.92
CA ARG A 56 17.70 27.53 -35.80
C ARG A 56 16.98 26.18 -35.80
N VAL A 57 16.30 25.83 -34.70
CA VAL A 57 15.44 24.62 -34.61
C VAL A 57 14.17 24.78 -35.43
N VAL A 58 13.81 26.00 -35.85
CA VAL A 58 12.98 26.23 -37.04
C VAL A 58 13.82 25.95 -38.30
N GLY A 59 14.43 24.76 -38.36
CA GLY A 59 15.00 24.18 -39.57
C GLY A 59 13.87 23.87 -40.55
N PRO A 60 14.20 23.56 -41.82
CA PRO A 60 13.22 23.34 -42.87
C PRO A 60 12.19 22.35 -42.36
N ALA A 61 10.91 22.59 -42.67
CA ALA A 61 9.87 21.59 -42.46
C ALA A 61 10.47 20.25 -42.88
N VAL A 62 10.75 19.38 -41.90
CA VAL A 62 11.23 18.04 -42.18
C VAL A 62 10.10 17.48 -43.01
N GLU A 63 10.29 17.44 -44.34
CA GLU A 63 9.39 16.73 -45.22
C GLU A 63 9.29 15.36 -44.57
N SER A 64 8.11 15.09 -44.03
CA SER A 64 7.86 13.87 -43.30
C SER A 64 7.93 12.80 -44.36
N GLU A 65 9.14 12.29 -44.60
CA GLU A 65 9.38 11.25 -45.57
C GLU A 65 8.57 10.07 -45.08
N GLU A 66 7.43 9.84 -45.74
CA GLU A 66 6.51 8.78 -45.34
C GLU A 66 7.30 7.48 -45.33
N LEU A 67 7.35 6.85 -44.16
CA LEU A 67 7.97 5.54 -44.00
C LEU A 67 7.41 4.60 -45.09
N PRO A 68 8.28 3.80 -45.75
CA PRO A 68 7.82 2.85 -46.75
C PRO A 68 6.66 2.01 -46.22
N SER A 69 5.62 1.82 -47.03
CA SER A 69 4.38 1.16 -46.60
C SER A 69 4.62 -0.20 -45.92
N ASP A 70 5.60 -0.97 -46.39
CA ASP A 70 6.01 -2.24 -45.80
C ASP A 70 6.48 -2.11 -44.34
N VAL A 71 7.21 -1.04 -44.01
CA VAL A 71 7.69 -0.76 -42.64
C VAL A 71 6.51 -0.37 -41.75
N THR A 72 5.60 0.47 -42.25
CA THR A 72 4.40 0.85 -41.49
C THR A 72 3.46 -0.34 -41.24
N ALA A 73 3.31 -1.22 -42.22
CA ALA A 73 2.54 -2.45 -42.10
C ALA A 73 3.17 -3.39 -41.08
N ALA A 74 4.49 -3.60 -41.12
CA ALA A 74 5.22 -4.41 -40.14
C ALA A 74 5.10 -3.86 -38.71
N LEU A 75 5.21 -2.53 -38.54
CA LEU A 75 5.00 -1.88 -37.25
C LEU A 75 3.58 -2.06 -36.73
N SER A 76 2.58 -1.88 -37.59
CA SER A 76 1.17 -2.07 -37.21
C SER A 76 0.87 -3.52 -36.82
N ALA A 77 1.43 -4.50 -37.53
CA ALA A 77 1.31 -5.91 -37.20
C ALA A 77 2.01 -6.24 -35.88
N GLY A 78 3.21 -5.69 -35.65
CA GLY A 78 3.93 -5.84 -34.38
C GLY A 78 3.15 -5.27 -33.19
N LEU A 79 2.56 -4.08 -33.36
CA LEU A 79 1.72 -3.47 -32.34
C LEU A 79 0.45 -4.28 -32.07
N ALA A 80 -0.20 -4.82 -33.10
CA ALA A 80 -1.38 -5.68 -32.95
C ALA A 80 -1.04 -6.98 -32.20
N ILE A 81 0.11 -7.59 -32.49
CA ILE A 81 0.58 -8.78 -31.76
C ILE A 81 0.81 -8.42 -30.30
N LEU A 82 1.50 -7.31 -30.03
CA LEU A 82 1.81 -6.85 -28.68
C LEU A 82 0.55 -6.52 -27.86
N ASP A 83 -0.43 -5.86 -28.46
CA ASP A 83 -1.72 -5.62 -27.81
C ASP A 83 -2.44 -6.94 -27.49
N SER A 84 -2.45 -7.89 -28.43
CA SER A 84 -3.07 -9.20 -28.21
C SER A 84 -2.39 -10.02 -27.11
N THR A 85 -1.06 -9.94 -26.97
CA THR A 85 -0.33 -10.66 -25.93
C THR A 85 -0.55 -10.03 -24.57
N ILE A 86 -0.56 -8.69 -24.48
CA ILE A 86 -0.89 -7.97 -23.24
C ILE A 86 -2.30 -8.31 -22.78
N GLN A 87 -3.29 -8.27 -23.68
CA GLN A 87 -4.67 -8.61 -23.34
C GLN A 87 -4.79 -10.05 -22.84
N LYS A 88 -4.10 -11.01 -23.48
CA LYS A 88 -4.06 -12.41 -23.04
C LYS A 88 -3.43 -12.56 -21.66
N LEU A 89 -2.28 -11.91 -21.41
CA LEU A 89 -1.61 -11.95 -20.11
C LEU A 89 -2.49 -11.36 -19.01
N PHE A 90 -3.10 -10.21 -19.28
CA PHE A 90 -3.98 -9.56 -18.32
C PHE A 90 -5.23 -10.39 -18.03
N SER A 91 -5.86 -10.95 -19.06
CA SER A 91 -7.03 -11.82 -18.89
C SER A 91 -6.70 -13.09 -18.10
N GLY A 92 -5.56 -13.73 -18.38
CA GLY A 92 -5.10 -14.90 -17.64
C GLY A 92 -4.77 -14.57 -16.18
N TYR A 93 -4.14 -13.43 -15.94
CA TYR A 93 -3.84 -12.97 -14.57
C TYR A 93 -5.12 -12.72 -13.76
N VAL A 94 -6.08 -11.98 -14.33
CA VAL A 94 -7.36 -11.71 -13.66
C VAL A 94 -8.14 -13.00 -13.41
N GLN A 95 -8.14 -13.94 -14.35
CA GLN A 95 -8.79 -15.23 -14.19
C GLN A 95 -8.16 -16.05 -13.05
N GLY A 96 -6.82 -16.08 -12.97
CA GLY A 96 -6.10 -16.73 -11.89
C GLY A 96 -6.42 -16.12 -10.53
N LEU A 97 -6.34 -14.79 -10.42
CA LEU A 97 -6.64 -14.07 -9.19
C LEU A 97 -8.10 -14.30 -8.73
N THR A 98 -9.04 -14.28 -9.66
CA THR A 98 -10.46 -14.53 -9.37
C THR A 98 -10.68 -15.97 -8.92
N SER A 99 -10.06 -16.94 -9.60
CA SER A 99 -10.13 -18.35 -9.24
C SER A 99 -9.59 -18.61 -7.82
N ASP A 100 -8.42 -18.05 -7.51
CA ASP A 100 -7.82 -18.18 -6.19
C ASP A 100 -8.68 -17.52 -5.11
N HIS A 101 -9.23 -16.34 -5.38
CA HIS A 101 -10.12 -15.66 -4.45
C HIS A 101 -11.40 -16.46 -4.18
N VAL A 102 -12.04 -16.99 -5.23
CA VAL A 102 -13.23 -17.86 -5.09
C VAL A 102 -12.89 -19.10 -4.27
N ARG A 103 -11.75 -19.74 -4.53
CA ARG A 103 -11.28 -20.90 -3.76
C ARG A 103 -11.06 -20.56 -2.29
N GLN A 104 -10.43 -19.42 -1.99
CA GLN A 104 -10.25 -18.96 -0.60
C GLN A 104 -11.60 -18.71 0.08
N MET A 105 -12.55 -18.13 -0.63
CA MET A 105 -13.89 -17.89 -0.08
C MET A 105 -14.64 -19.17 0.22
N GLN A 106 -14.55 -20.17 -0.66
CA GLN A 106 -15.12 -21.50 -0.41
C GLN A 106 -14.48 -22.18 0.80
N LEU A 107 -13.15 -22.09 0.94
CA LEU A 107 -12.46 -22.62 2.12
C LEU A 107 -12.91 -21.95 3.41
N ALA A 108 -13.02 -20.61 3.41
CA ALA A 108 -13.51 -19.85 4.56
C ALA A 108 -14.97 -20.22 4.91
N GLN A 109 -15.84 -20.36 3.91
CA GLN A 109 -17.22 -20.80 4.12
C GLN A 109 -17.29 -22.20 4.74
N ASN A 110 -16.48 -23.14 4.26
CA ASN A 110 -16.41 -24.49 4.81
C ASN A 110 -15.92 -24.49 6.26
N GLN A 111 -14.89 -23.70 6.57
CA GLN A 111 -14.40 -23.53 7.95
C GLN A 111 -15.49 -22.97 8.86
N HIS A 112 -16.21 -21.95 8.41
CA HIS A 112 -17.32 -21.37 9.16
C HIS A 112 -18.45 -22.38 9.39
N LEU A 113 -18.80 -23.21 8.40
CA LEU A 113 -19.79 -24.28 8.57
C LEU A 113 -19.35 -25.32 9.62
N VAL A 114 -18.07 -25.68 9.64
CA VAL A 114 -17.52 -26.59 10.67
C VAL A 114 -17.62 -25.97 12.06
N GLU A 115 -17.28 -24.70 12.21
CA GLU A 115 -17.40 -23.98 13.47
C GLU A 115 -18.85 -23.86 13.94
N LEU A 116 -19.79 -23.57 13.04
CA LEU A 116 -21.22 -23.54 13.33
C LEU A 116 -21.72 -24.91 13.81
N ASN A 117 -21.30 -26.00 13.18
CA ASN A 117 -21.69 -27.35 13.61
C ASN A 117 -21.11 -27.69 14.99
N LYS A 118 -19.87 -27.29 15.28
CA LYS A 118 -19.28 -27.44 16.60
C LYS A 118 -20.07 -26.67 17.67
N LEU A 119 -20.42 -25.41 17.40
CA LEU A 119 -21.23 -24.58 18.30
C LEU A 119 -22.63 -25.18 18.51
N LYS A 120 -23.28 -25.70 17.46
CA LYS A 120 -24.56 -26.40 17.57
C LYS A 120 -24.47 -27.63 18.48
N SER A 121 -23.47 -28.48 18.28
CA SER A 121 -23.29 -29.66 19.16
C SER A 121 -23.02 -29.29 20.62
N GLN A 122 -22.31 -28.17 20.86
CA GLN A 122 -22.10 -27.68 22.22
C GLN A 122 -23.40 -27.17 22.83
N LEU A 123 -24.22 -26.45 22.05
CA LEU A 123 -25.53 -25.97 22.50
C LEU A 123 -26.45 -27.14 22.85
N GLU A 124 -26.53 -28.15 21.97
CA GLU A 124 -27.30 -29.37 22.20
C GLU A 124 -26.85 -30.07 23.50
N TYR A 125 -25.54 -30.26 23.68
CA TYR A 125 -24.98 -30.84 24.89
C TYR A 125 -25.37 -30.07 26.16
N TRP A 126 -25.25 -28.73 26.15
CA TRP A 126 -25.61 -27.92 27.31
C TRP A 126 -27.12 -27.91 27.56
N MET A 127 -27.94 -27.98 26.52
CA MET A 127 -29.39 -28.06 26.62
C MET A 127 -29.82 -29.39 27.25
N GLU A 128 -29.23 -30.51 26.82
CA GLU A 128 -29.46 -31.84 27.40
C GLU A 128 -29.03 -31.88 28.87
N THR A 129 -27.82 -31.39 29.17
CA THR A 129 -27.30 -31.30 30.56
C THR A 129 -28.22 -30.45 31.46
N ALA A 130 -28.76 -29.35 30.94
CA ALA A 130 -29.67 -28.49 31.69
C ALA A 130 -31.02 -29.17 31.97
N LEU A 131 -31.52 -29.95 31.01
CA LEU A 131 -32.77 -30.70 31.14
C LEU A 131 -32.61 -31.84 32.16
N GLU A 132 -31.51 -32.58 32.09
CA GLU A 132 -31.14 -33.59 33.10
C GLU A 132 -31.02 -32.97 34.51
N ALA A 133 -30.40 -31.79 34.62
CA ALA A 133 -30.29 -31.08 35.88
C ALA A 133 -31.67 -30.66 36.43
N GLN A 134 -32.60 -30.25 35.55
CA GLN A 134 -33.96 -29.92 35.94
C GLN A 134 -34.74 -31.15 36.42
N GLU A 135 -34.63 -32.29 35.73
CA GLU A 135 -35.25 -33.55 36.15
C GLU A 135 -34.70 -34.05 37.50
N GLN A 136 -33.40 -33.86 37.74
CA GLN A 136 -32.80 -34.16 39.05
C GLN A 136 -33.32 -33.22 40.15
N VAL A 137 -33.50 -31.93 39.86
CA VAL A 137 -34.09 -30.98 40.83
C VAL A 137 -35.56 -31.32 41.11
N GLU A 138 -36.35 -31.68 40.11
CA GLU A 138 -37.77 -32.07 40.29
C GLU A 138 -37.91 -33.38 41.07
N SER A 139 -37.06 -34.38 40.79
CA SER A 139 -37.04 -35.63 41.55
C SER A 139 -36.54 -35.47 43.00
N MET A 140 -35.66 -34.49 43.26
CA MET A 140 -35.26 -34.10 44.62
C MET A 140 -36.25 -33.13 45.31
N SER A 141 -37.16 -32.50 44.57
CA SER A 141 -38.16 -31.55 45.06
C SER A 141 -39.47 -32.20 45.55
N VAL A 142 -39.43 -33.48 45.94
CA VAL A 142 -40.53 -34.08 46.72
C VAL A 142 -40.56 -33.40 48.09
N VAL A 143 -41.38 -32.36 48.17
CA VAL A 143 -41.64 -31.52 49.34
C VAL A 143 -41.87 -32.40 50.57
N PRO A 144 -41.04 -32.29 51.64
CA PRO A 144 -41.42 -32.82 52.92
C PRO A 144 -42.64 -32.03 53.41
N LYS A 145 -43.75 -32.74 53.58
CA LYS A 145 -44.98 -32.28 54.24
C LYS A 145 -44.61 -31.40 55.45
N PRO A 146 -45.11 -30.15 55.57
CA PRO A 146 -44.73 -29.28 56.68
C PRO A 146 -45.13 -29.94 58.00
N ARG A 147 -44.12 -30.37 58.77
CA ARG A 147 -44.32 -30.96 60.09
C ARG A 147 -44.79 -29.85 61.02
N ALA A 148 -45.97 -30.03 61.61
CA ALA A 148 -46.60 -29.08 62.51
C ALA A 148 -45.62 -28.60 63.60
N ALA A 149 -45.54 -27.28 63.76
CA ALA A 149 -44.66 -26.64 64.71
C ALA A 149 -45.07 -26.96 66.17
N PRO A 150 -44.15 -27.43 67.04
CA PRO A 150 -44.36 -27.34 68.47
C PRO A 150 -44.05 -25.91 68.94
N LYS A 151 -45.03 -25.30 69.62
CA LYS A 151 -44.90 -24.00 70.27
C LYS A 151 -43.94 -24.11 71.46
N THR A 152 -42.78 -23.45 71.41
CA THR A 152 -42.00 -23.10 72.61
C THR A 152 -41.45 -21.67 72.51
N LYS A 153 -41.46 -21.02 73.68
CA LYS A 153 -41.41 -19.57 73.95
C LYS A 153 -40.03 -18.92 73.73
N PRO A 154 -39.94 -17.57 73.68
CA PRO A 154 -38.76 -16.85 73.21
C PRO A 154 -37.71 -16.70 74.31
N LYS A 155 -36.43 -16.72 73.94
CA LYS A 155 -35.33 -16.22 74.77
C LYS A 155 -34.55 -15.18 73.99
N GLN A 156 -34.66 -13.94 74.45
CA GLN A 156 -33.80 -12.83 74.06
C GLN A 156 -32.34 -13.19 74.34
N THR A 157 -31.44 -12.98 73.38
CA THR A 157 -30.11 -12.45 73.67
C THR A 157 -29.67 -11.50 72.55
N THR A 158 -28.83 -10.58 72.95
CA THR A 158 -28.51 -9.27 72.38
C THR A 158 -27.47 -9.30 71.25
N ARG A 159 -27.73 -8.45 70.24
CA ARG A 159 -26.86 -7.39 69.69
C ARG A 159 -25.42 -7.78 69.26
N ALA A 160 -25.12 -7.66 67.96
CA ALA A 160 -24.04 -6.79 67.44
C ALA A 160 -23.98 -6.79 65.90
N ARG A 161 -24.27 -5.61 65.33
CA ARG A 161 -23.62 -4.94 64.20
C ARG A 161 -22.43 -5.70 63.56
N ASN A 162 -22.48 -5.93 62.24
CA ASN A 162 -21.44 -5.37 61.40
C ASN A 162 -21.86 -5.21 59.94
N ALA A 163 -21.53 -4.04 59.41
CA ALA A 163 -21.66 -3.67 58.02
C ALA A 163 -20.49 -4.25 57.23
N ASN A 164 -20.74 -4.78 56.03
CA ASN A 164 -19.89 -4.48 54.89
C ASN A 164 -20.58 -4.90 53.59
N ALA A 165 -21.20 -3.91 52.97
CA ALA A 165 -21.48 -3.91 51.55
C ALA A 165 -20.15 -3.78 50.79
N ARG A 166 -19.84 -4.72 49.91
CA ARG A 166 -18.85 -4.53 48.84
C ARG A 166 -19.35 -5.17 47.54
N LYS A 167 -19.81 -4.32 46.63
CA LYS A 167 -19.63 -4.46 45.17
C LYS A 167 -18.61 -3.38 44.75
N PRO A 168 -18.19 -3.30 43.48
CA PRO A 168 -17.51 -4.27 42.62
C PRO A 168 -16.13 -3.73 42.21
N VAL A 169 -15.24 -4.51 41.58
CA VAL A 169 -14.05 -3.95 40.90
C VAL A 169 -13.96 -4.50 39.49
N ALA A 170 -14.23 -3.60 38.54
CA ALA A 170 -13.88 -3.73 37.13
C ALA A 170 -12.36 -3.71 36.97
N LYS A 171 -11.79 -4.69 36.27
CA LYS A 171 -10.42 -4.59 35.77
C LYS A 171 -10.43 -3.80 34.47
N LYS A 172 -9.97 -2.54 34.57
CA LYS A 172 -9.37 -1.81 33.45
C LYS A 172 -8.03 -2.45 33.14
N VAL A 173 -7.78 -2.81 31.89
CA VAL A 173 -6.44 -2.98 31.34
C VAL A 173 -6.37 -2.06 30.14
N ASP A 174 -5.53 -1.05 30.25
CA ASP A 174 -5.12 -0.17 29.16
C ASP A 174 -3.58 -0.07 29.19
N PRO A 175 -2.98 0.32 28.05
CA PRO A 175 -1.78 -0.31 27.48
C PRO A 175 -0.49 0.36 27.94
N LYS A 176 0.62 -0.39 27.91
CA LYS A 176 1.96 0.19 28.10
C LYS A 176 2.83 -0.01 26.86
N SER A 177 3.08 1.15 26.25
CA SER A 177 4.10 1.50 25.26
C SER A 177 5.50 0.99 25.57
N THR A 178 6.19 0.48 24.54
CA THR A 178 7.64 0.62 24.26
C THR A 178 7.83 0.18 22.80
N GLU A 179 7.88 1.11 21.85
CA GLU A 179 9.12 1.63 21.23
C GLU A 179 9.91 0.57 20.43
N ASP A 180 10.03 0.83 19.13
CA ASP A 180 10.66 0.04 18.07
C ASP A 180 12.17 -0.23 18.30
N PRO A 181 12.76 -1.13 17.51
CA PRO A 181 13.56 -0.57 16.43
C PRO A 181 13.36 -1.22 15.06
N ILE A 182 13.36 -0.32 14.08
CA ILE A 182 13.58 -0.50 12.65
C ILE A 182 14.82 -1.38 12.40
N LEU A 183 14.66 -2.46 11.63
CA LEU A 183 15.75 -3.08 10.86
C LEU A 183 15.35 -3.17 9.39
N ARG A 184 16.13 -2.46 8.59
CA ARG A 184 16.11 -2.40 7.12
C ARG A 184 16.82 -3.63 6.52
N PRO A 185 16.71 -3.86 5.20
CA PRO A 185 16.80 -5.17 4.54
C PRO A 185 18.23 -5.71 4.45
N GLY A 186 18.34 -7.04 4.48
CA GLY A 186 19.57 -7.74 4.15
C GLY A 186 19.84 -7.72 2.64
N GLU A 187 20.96 -7.12 2.28
CA GLU A 187 21.73 -7.36 1.05
C GLU A 187 22.47 -8.70 1.13
N GLU A 188 22.57 -9.34 -0.04
CA GLU A 188 23.60 -10.31 -0.50
C GLU A 188 23.69 -11.67 0.22
N THR A 189 23.70 -12.83 -0.48
CA THR A 189 24.75 -13.23 -1.42
C THR A 189 24.31 -14.30 -2.46
N ASP A 190 24.97 -14.24 -3.64
CA ASP A 190 25.55 -15.33 -4.44
C ASP A 190 24.70 -16.50 -5.02
N GLY A 191 24.44 -16.39 -6.32
CA GLY A 191 25.00 -17.24 -7.38
C GLY A 191 24.98 -18.78 -7.26
N MET A 192 24.09 -19.43 -8.01
CA MET A 192 24.43 -20.34 -9.13
C MET A 192 23.17 -20.95 -9.77
N PRO A 193 23.10 -21.06 -11.12
CA PRO A 193 22.00 -21.73 -11.81
C PRO A 193 22.22 -23.24 -11.91
N ALA A 194 21.19 -24.01 -11.59
CA ALA A 194 21.09 -25.42 -11.98
C ALA A 194 20.51 -25.51 -13.39
N SER A 195 21.33 -25.92 -14.34
CA SER A 195 20.88 -26.39 -15.66
C SER A 195 20.19 -27.75 -15.51
N VAL A 196 19.04 -27.90 -16.16
CA VAL A 196 18.47 -29.17 -16.65
C VAL A 196 18.13 -28.96 -18.12
#